data_AF-A0A5N6N2E2-F1
#
_entry.id   AF-A0A5N6N2E2-F1
#
_cell.length_a   1.000
_cell.length_b   1.000
_cell.length_c   1.000
_cell.angle_alpha   90.00
_cell.angle_beta   90.00
_cell.angle_gamma   90.00
#
_symmetry.space_group_name_H-M   'P 1'
#
loop_
_entity.id
_entity.type
_entity.pdbx_description
1 polymer ?
#
loop_
_entity_poly.entity_id
_entity_poly.type
_entity_poly.pdbx_seq_one_letter_code
_entity_poly.pdbx_strand_id
1 'polypeptide(L)'
;MEASYIENLSSDDDNQGTEKRKAQPVKSPIRNGTSALNRHITSCEKHPEKLKGQTNIFLKKNDDVGAGPSGEVKSWKFCAKTSRKAIAEMVILDELPFTSVEKEGFKKLMVIDLSKG
;
A
#
# COMPACT_ATOMS: atom_id res chain seq x y z
N MET A 1 -45.13 30.97 44.26
CA MET A 1 -43.83 31.65 44.11
C MET A 1 -42.84 30.79 44.89
N GLU A 2 -41.96 30.08 44.18
CA GLU A 2 -40.58 29.62 44.52
C GLU A 2 -40.27 29.30 46.01
N ALA A 3 -39.62 28.21 46.43
CA ALA A 3 -38.69 27.30 45.75
C ALA A 3 -38.40 26.02 46.60
N SER A 4 -37.91 24.98 45.88
CA SER A 4 -36.87 23.98 46.20
C SER A 4 -36.77 23.34 47.61
N TYR A 5 -36.98 22.02 47.79
CA TYR A 5 -36.18 20.83 47.42
C TYR A 5 -35.09 20.44 48.46
N ILE A 6 -35.52 19.50 49.32
CA ILE A 6 -34.85 18.33 49.93
C ILE A 6 -33.50 18.51 50.65
N GLU A 7 -33.46 18.11 51.93
CA GLU A 7 -32.54 17.09 52.47
C GLU A 7 -33.02 16.57 53.83
N ASN A 8 -33.62 15.39 53.84
CA ASN A 8 -33.77 14.52 55.00
C ASN A 8 -33.06 13.21 54.64
N LEU A 9 -32.40 12.47 55.51
CA LEU A 9 -31.81 12.62 56.84
C LEU A 9 -31.21 11.22 57.09
N SER A 10 -30.14 11.18 57.87
CA SER A 10 -29.74 10.05 58.72
C SER A 10 -29.01 8.86 58.09
N SER A 11 -27.72 8.78 58.45
CA SER A 11 -27.08 7.73 59.25
C SER A 11 -27.59 6.28 59.14
N ASP A 12 -26.69 5.34 58.89
CA ASP A 12 -26.09 4.53 59.96
C ASP A 12 -24.99 3.60 59.39
N ASP A 13 -23.90 3.51 60.13
CA ASP A 13 -22.86 2.48 60.01
C ASP A 13 -23.47 1.09 60.13
N ASP A 14 -23.01 0.11 59.33
CA ASP A 14 -22.61 -1.21 59.83
C ASP A 14 -22.02 -2.15 58.74
N ASN A 15 -20.73 -2.44 58.94
CA ASN A 15 -20.12 -3.77 59.01
C ASN A 15 -20.03 -4.70 57.77
N GLN A 16 -18.76 -4.88 57.36
CA GLN A 16 -18.08 -6.07 56.82
C GLN A 16 -18.79 -6.97 55.79
N GLY A 17 -18.31 -6.86 54.55
CA GLY A 17 -18.30 -7.95 53.57
C GLY A 17 -17.08 -7.80 52.65
N THR A 18 -16.03 -8.59 52.86
CA THR A 18 -14.86 -8.62 51.98
C THR A 18 -15.21 -9.26 50.64
N GLU A 19 -15.63 -8.47 49.67
CA GLU A 19 -15.64 -8.91 48.26
C GLU A 19 -14.56 -8.14 47.52
N LYS A 20 -13.43 -8.82 47.26
CA LYS A 20 -12.37 -8.31 46.39
C LYS A 20 -12.93 -8.18 44.98
N ARG A 21 -13.58 -7.05 44.66
CA ARG A 21 -13.85 -6.69 43.28
C ARG A 21 -12.48 -6.50 42.63
N LYS A 22 -12.06 -7.49 41.83
CA LYS A 22 -10.96 -7.32 40.89
C LYS A 22 -11.27 -6.07 40.09
N ALA A 23 -10.55 -4.98 40.36
CA ALA A 23 -10.50 -3.86 39.45
C ALA A 23 -10.01 -4.43 38.12
N GLN A 24 -10.91 -4.55 37.16
CA GLN A 24 -10.47 -4.77 35.79
C GLN A 24 -9.70 -3.50 35.41
N PRO A 25 -8.44 -3.62 34.94
CA PRO A 25 -7.73 -2.45 34.49
C PRO A 25 -8.58 -1.79 33.41
N VAL A 26 -8.89 -0.50 33.62
CA VAL A 26 -9.61 0.33 32.66
C VAL A 26 -8.88 0.19 31.32
N LYS A 27 -9.47 -0.57 30.39
CA LYS A 27 -8.96 -0.65 29.02
C LYS A 27 -9.08 0.74 28.45
N SER A 28 -7.95 1.42 28.27
CA SER A 28 -7.87 2.58 27.41
C SER A 28 -8.45 2.20 26.04
N PRO A 29 -9.25 3.06 25.39
CA PRO A 29 -9.88 2.75 24.10
C PRO A 29 -8.83 2.85 22.98
N ILE A 30 -7.81 1.99 23.02
CA ILE A 30 -6.84 1.80 21.94
C ILE A 30 -7.46 0.78 20.98
N ARG A 31 -8.61 1.10 20.40
CA ARG A 31 -9.25 0.26 19.38
C ARG A 31 -9.46 1.01 18.06
N ASN A 32 -8.61 2.00 17.82
CA ASN A 32 -8.64 2.82 16.60
C ASN A 32 -7.35 2.59 15.80
N GLY A 33 -6.93 1.33 15.66
CA GLY A 33 -5.73 0.95 14.91
C GLY A 33 -6.06 0.20 13.63
N THR A 34 -5.14 0.21 12.67
CA THR A 34 -5.22 -0.55 11.41
C THR A 34 -4.81 -2.02 11.57
N SER A 35 -4.68 -2.51 12.81
CA SER A 35 -4.18 -3.85 13.13
C SER A 35 -5.01 -4.98 12.50
N ALA A 36 -6.33 -4.81 12.44
CA ALA A 36 -7.22 -5.76 11.77
C ALA A 36 -6.97 -5.79 10.25
N LEU A 37 -6.78 -4.63 9.62
CA LEU A 37 -6.47 -4.52 8.19
C LEU A 37 -5.09 -5.08 7.87
N ASN A 38 -4.06 -4.76 8.67
CA ASN A 38 -2.71 -5.28 8.49
C ASN A 38 -2.67 -6.80 8.59
N ARG A 39 -3.38 -7.39 9.55
CA ARG A 39 -3.50 -8.85 9.67
C ARG A 39 -4.23 -9.47 8.48
N HIS A 40 -5.26 -8.80 7.96
CA HIS A 40 -5.97 -9.26 6.78
C HIS A 40 -5.10 -9.21 5.52
N ILE A 41 -4.36 -8.12 5.28
CA ILE A 41 -3.48 -7.97 4.12
C ILE A 41 -2.47 -9.11 4.06
N THR A 42 -1.85 -9.44 5.20
CA THR A 42 -0.87 -10.54 5.28
C THR A 42 -1.50 -11.92 5.14
N SER A 43 -2.77 -12.13 5.52
CA SER A 43 -3.44 -13.43 5.41
C SER A 43 -4.23 -13.61 4.11
N CYS A 44 -4.64 -12.52 3.44
CA CYS A 44 -5.50 -12.56 2.27
C CYS A 44 -4.81 -13.25 1.09
N GLU A 45 -5.44 -14.27 0.53
CA GLU A 45 -4.95 -15.00 -0.64
C GLU A 45 -5.10 -14.20 -1.94
N LYS A 46 -6.10 -13.32 -1.97
CA LYS A 46 -6.39 -12.40 -3.09
C LYS A 46 -5.53 -11.13 -3.04
N HIS A 47 -4.60 -11.03 -2.10
CA HIS A 47 -3.73 -9.87 -2.00
C HIS A 47 -2.85 -9.78 -3.25
N PRO A 48 -2.80 -8.62 -3.95
CA PRO A 48 -2.06 -8.45 -5.20
C PRO A 48 -0.62 -8.99 -5.17
N GLU A 49 0.12 -8.76 -4.07
CA GLU A 49 1.50 -9.23 -3.92
C GLU A 49 1.66 -10.76 -3.93
N LYS A 50 0.62 -11.50 -3.52
CA LYS A 50 0.63 -12.98 -3.53
C LYS A 50 0.21 -13.56 -4.87
N LEU A 51 -0.41 -12.76 -5.74
CA LEU A 51 -0.81 -13.18 -7.07
C LEU A 51 0.42 -13.19 -7.98
N LYS A 52 0.87 -14.39 -8.35
CA LYS A 52 1.98 -14.55 -9.30
C LYS A 52 1.55 -14.04 -10.69
N GLY A 53 2.38 -13.16 -11.28
CA GLY A 53 2.23 -12.78 -12.69
C GLY A 53 1.66 -11.39 -12.95
N GLN A 54 1.44 -10.56 -11.93
CA GLN A 54 0.99 -9.18 -12.13
C GLN A 54 2.01 -8.36 -12.95
N THR A 55 1.47 -7.47 -13.76
CA THR A 55 2.17 -6.52 -14.62
C THR A 55 1.99 -5.12 -14.06
N ASN A 56 2.98 -4.23 -14.23
CA ASN A 56 2.79 -2.83 -13.91
C ASN A 56 1.75 -2.23 -14.87
N ILE A 57 0.81 -1.48 -14.30
CA ILE A 57 -0.20 -0.75 -15.06
C ILE A 57 0.35 0.65 -15.32
N PHE A 58 0.30 1.09 -16.57
CA PHE A 58 0.60 2.46 -16.95
C PHE A 58 -0.52 3.02 -17.83
N LEU A 59 -0.70 4.34 -17.76
CA LEU A 59 -1.71 5.04 -18.52
C LEU A 59 -1.05 5.70 -19.72
N LYS A 60 -1.31 5.17 -20.92
CA LYS A 60 -0.89 5.82 -22.16
C LYS A 60 -1.84 6.97 -22.46
N LYS A 61 -1.33 8.20 -22.51
CA LYS A 61 -2.09 9.33 -23.05
C LYS A 61 -2.28 9.12 -24.55
N ASN A 62 -3.51 9.18 -25.02
CA ASN A 62 -3.79 9.25 -26.45
C ASN A 62 -3.65 10.71 -26.88
N ASP A 63 -2.84 10.98 -27.91
CA ASP A 63 -2.64 12.32 -28.46
C ASP A 63 -3.81 12.76 -29.36
N ASP A 64 -4.99 12.14 -29.22
CA ASP A 64 -6.15 12.45 -30.06
C ASP A 64 -6.77 13.78 -29.63
N VAL A 65 -6.51 14.81 -30.45
CA VAL A 65 -7.05 16.16 -30.32
C VAL A 65 -8.52 16.13 -30.74
N GLY A 66 -9.40 15.64 -29.87
CA GLY A 66 -10.83 15.73 -30.16
C GLY A 66 -11.80 15.03 -29.21
N ALA A 67 -11.38 14.02 -28.45
CA ALA A 67 -12.32 13.17 -27.71
C ALA A 67 -11.92 12.90 -26.26
N GLY A 68 -11.87 13.95 -25.43
CA GLY A 68 -11.70 13.84 -23.97
C GLY A 68 -10.42 13.12 -23.51
N PRO A 69 -10.14 13.03 -22.19
CA PRO A 69 -8.99 12.30 -21.67
C PRO A 69 -9.28 10.78 -21.70
N SER A 70 -9.43 10.21 -22.89
CA SER A 70 -9.44 8.76 -23.08
C SER A 70 -7.99 8.28 -23.03
N GLY A 71 -7.52 7.82 -21.87
CA GLY A 71 -6.21 7.17 -21.73
C GLY A 71 -6.36 5.66 -21.86
N GLU A 72 -5.54 5.04 -22.72
CA GLU A 72 -5.51 3.57 -22.84
C GLU A 72 -4.67 3.00 -21.69
N VAL A 73 -5.29 2.16 -20.85
CA VAL A 73 -4.58 1.45 -19.79
C VAL A 73 -3.88 0.24 -20.38
N LYS A 74 -2.55 0.22 -20.32
CA LYS A 74 -1.74 -0.89 -20.80
C LYS A 74 -0.99 -1.53 -19.64
N SER A 75 -0.75 -2.83 -19.80
CA SER A 75 0.04 -3.64 -18.88
C SER A 75 1.42 -3.90 -19.44
N TRP A 76 2.46 -3.55 -18.69
CA TRP A 76 3.85 -3.89 -19.02
C TRP A 76 4.51 -4.71 -17.93
N LYS A 77 5.33 -5.67 -18.34
CA LYS A 77 6.12 -6.50 -17.42
C LYS A 77 7.58 -6.45 -17.80
N PHE A 78 8.38 -5.80 -16.96
CA PHE A 78 9.82 -5.86 -17.09
C PHE A 78 10.32 -7.30 -16.90
N CYS A 79 11.06 -7.81 -17.89
CA CYS A 79 11.67 -9.12 -17.84
C CYS A 79 13.19 -8.99 -18.02
N ALA A 80 13.93 -9.01 -16.91
CA ALA A 80 15.38 -8.85 -16.94
C ALA A 80 16.09 -9.91 -17.81
N LYS A 81 15.56 -11.14 -17.88
CA LYS A 81 16.13 -12.20 -18.73
C LYS A 81 16.01 -11.84 -20.22
N THR A 82 14.84 -11.39 -20.65
CA THR A 82 14.60 -10.99 -22.04
C THR A 82 15.40 -9.74 -22.39
N SER A 83 15.40 -8.72 -21.53
CA SER A 83 16.18 -7.49 -21.74
C SER A 83 17.67 -7.77 -21.86
N ARG A 84 18.25 -8.60 -20.96
CA ARG A 84 19.67 -8.96 -21.05
C ARG A 84 20.00 -9.72 -22.34
N LYS A 85 19.11 -10.61 -22.79
CA LYS A 85 19.31 -11.37 -24.04
C LYS A 85 19.33 -10.43 -25.25
N ALA A 86 18.36 -9.51 -25.36
CA ALA A 86 18.29 -8.55 -26.45
C ALA A 86 19.53 -7.62 -26.48
N ILE A 87 19.98 -7.15 -25.32
CA ILE A 87 21.19 -6.32 -25.22
C ILE A 87 22.44 -7.12 -25.62
N ALA A 88 22.54 -8.38 -25.19
CA ALA A 88 23.66 -9.24 -25.57
C ALA A 88 23.68 -9.53 -27.08
N GLU A 89 22.52 -9.77 -27.70
CA GLU A 89 22.39 -9.95 -29.15
C GLU A 89 22.86 -8.69 -29.90
N MET A 90 22.45 -7.48 -29.47
CA MET A 90 22.95 -6.22 -30.04
C MET A 90 24.48 -6.11 -29.96
N VAL A 91 25.06 -6.38 -28.78
CA VAL A 91 26.51 -6.28 -28.57
C VAL A 91 27.28 -7.26 -29.46
N ILE A 92 26.78 -8.49 -29.63
CA ILE A 92 27.45 -9.53 -30.41
C ILE A 92 27.30 -9.27 -31.92
N LEU A 93 26.11 -8.93 -32.39
CA LEU A 93 25.84 -8.74 -33.83
C LEU A 93 26.54 -7.51 -34.40
N ASP A 94 26.55 -6.41 -33.64
CA ASP A 94 27.16 -5.14 -34.07
C ASP A 94 28.60 -4.98 -33.59
N GLU A 95 29.19 -6.05 -33.02
CA GLU A 95 30.56 -6.10 -32.49
C GLU A 95 30.91 -4.92 -31.57
N LEU A 96 29.97 -4.53 -30.71
CA LEU A 96 30.14 -3.38 -29.83
C LEU A 96 30.98 -3.74 -28.60
N PRO A 97 31.75 -2.78 -28.05
CA PRO A 97 32.32 -2.94 -26.73
C PRO A 97 31.21 -3.09 -25.68
N PHE A 98 31.37 -4.00 -24.71
CA PHE A 98 30.42 -4.17 -23.61
C PHE A 98 30.19 -2.88 -22.81
N THR A 99 31.18 -1.99 -22.75
CA THR A 99 31.07 -0.67 -22.10
C THR A 99 30.05 0.26 -22.76
N SER A 100 29.59 -0.06 -23.98
CA SER A 100 28.60 0.76 -24.70
C SER A 100 27.28 0.89 -23.95
N VAL A 101 26.89 -0.14 -23.18
CA VAL A 101 25.64 -0.13 -22.39
C VAL A 101 25.72 0.79 -21.16
N GLU A 102 26.93 1.19 -20.76
CA GLU A 102 27.17 2.08 -19.61
C GLU A 102 27.18 3.56 -20.01
N LYS A 103 27.24 3.85 -21.31
CA LYS A 103 27.28 5.21 -21.83
C LYS A 103 25.93 5.91 -21.62
N GLU A 104 26.00 7.21 -21.35
CA GLU A 104 24.81 8.03 -21.06
C GLU A 104 23.77 8.04 -22.18
N GLY A 105 24.19 7.96 -23.44
CA GLY A 105 23.27 7.86 -24.58
C GLY A 105 22.39 6.60 -24.50
N PHE A 106 22.99 5.46 -24.16
CA PHE A 106 22.26 4.20 -24.03
C PHE A 106 21.32 4.21 -22.81
N LYS A 107 21.77 4.76 -21.67
CA LYS A 107 20.92 4.90 -20.48
C LYS A 107 19.69 5.77 -20.75
N LYS A 108 19.86 6.90 -21.44
CA LYS A 108 18.75 7.78 -21.82
C LYS A 108 17.74 7.07 -22.72
N LEU A 109 18.22 6.30 -23.69
CA LEU A 109 17.35 5.48 -24.55
C LEU A 109 16.55 4.48 -23.73
N MET A 110 17.20 3.74 -22.82
CA MET A 110 16.54 2.79 -21.94
C MET A 110 15.49 3.44 -21.03
N VAL A 111 15.74 4.65 -20.52
CA VAL A 111 14.74 5.38 -19.71
C VAL A 111 13.53 5.76 -20.55
N ILE A 112 13.73 6.24 -21.78
CA ILE A 112 12.63 6.64 -22.66
C ILE A 112 11.77 5.42 -23.03
N ASP A 113 12.40 4.33 -23.45
CA ASP A 113 11.67 3.13 -23.89
C ASP A 113 10.98 2.41 -22.73
N LEU A 114 11.57 2.41 -21.52
CA LEU A 114 10.91 1.87 -20.34
C LEU A 114 9.81 2.80 -19.77
N SER A 115 9.79 4.08 -20.16
CA SER A 115 8.78 5.05 -19.71
C SER A 115 7.55 5.17 -20.62
N LYS A 116 7.67 4.72 -21.87
CA LYS A 116 6.61 4.76 -22.89
C LYS A 116 5.88 3.43 -23.07
N GLY A 117 6.45 2.37 -22.51
CA GLY A 117 5.96 1.01 -22.60
C GLY A 117 4.97 0.64 -21.53
#